data_AF-A0A2N1S1D7-F1
#
_entry.id   AF-A0A2N1S1D7-F1
#
_cell.length_a   1.000
_cell.length_b   1.000
_cell.length_c   1.000
_cell.angle_alpha   90.00
_cell.angle_beta   90.00
_cell.angle_gamma   90.00
#
_symmetry.space_group_name_H-M   'P 1'
#
loop_
_entity.id
_entity.type
_entity.pdbx_description
1 polymer ?
#
loop_
_entity_poly.entity_id
_entity_poly.type
_entity_poly.pdbx_seq_one_letter_code
_entity_poly.pdbx_strand_id
1 'polypeptide(L)'
;MFKCVPCAVEGCRRYALEDMYTCLQHAENSDQVLQSLIASLSDSHRHRDVVMTDVRLKDIDFSNVHLTTCDFARCVFENVDFSQSKIQACFFDFCLFENCNFDGSDARHSVVAGSKIMGCSFTDTLLIHTNFMGIDARDCDFSSSDLYYSNFCSSHLVNVQFVDCNLKNADFRYTDRQNVSFKYSNFEEASFS
;
A
#
# COMPACT_ATOMS: atom_id res chain seq x y z
N MET A 1 12.53 -15.78 0.51
CA MET A 1 12.95 -14.71 1.43
C MET A 1 13.50 -13.62 0.55
N PHE A 2 12.76 -12.51 0.41
CA PHE A 2 13.23 -11.36 -0.37
C PHE A 2 14.58 -10.88 0.18
N LYS A 3 15.46 -10.42 -0.70
CA LYS A 3 16.80 -9.93 -0.32
C LYS A 3 16.87 -8.45 -0.58
N CYS A 4 16.77 -7.64 0.48
CA CYS A 4 17.16 -6.25 0.41
C CYS A 4 18.68 -6.15 0.30
N VAL A 5 19.16 -5.70 -0.86
CA VAL A 5 20.58 -5.42 -1.08
C VAL A 5 20.83 -3.94 -0.73
N PRO A 6 21.71 -3.61 0.23
CA PRO A 6 22.06 -2.22 0.50
C PRO A 6 22.68 -1.55 -0.72
N CYS A 7 22.41 -0.26 -0.91
CA CYS A 7 23.09 0.53 -1.93
C CYS A 7 24.61 0.48 -1.72
N ALA A 8 25.38 0.25 -2.79
CA ALA A 8 26.83 0.12 -2.75
C ALA A 8 27.60 1.43 -2.46
N VAL A 9 26.91 2.58 -2.42
CA VAL A 9 27.52 3.88 -2.14
C VAL A 9 27.70 4.03 -0.63
N GLU A 10 28.94 4.25 -0.20
CA GLU A 10 29.30 4.41 1.21
C GLU A 10 28.46 5.52 1.89
N GLY A 11 27.92 5.21 3.07
CA GLY A 11 27.06 6.12 3.82
C GLY A 11 25.60 6.18 3.35
N CYS A 12 25.24 5.56 2.22
CA CYS A 12 23.85 5.43 1.79
C CYS A 12 23.10 4.42 2.66
N ARG A 13 21.88 4.76 3.10
CA ARG A 13 21.01 3.88 3.91
C ARG A 13 19.84 3.28 3.13
N ARG A 14 19.80 3.48 1.81
CA ARG A 14 18.75 2.95 0.92
C ARG A 14 19.11 1.59 0.39
N TYR A 15 18.12 0.89 -0.14
CA TYR A 15 18.31 -0.36 -0.87
C TYR A 15 18.57 -0.09 -2.34
N ALA A 16 19.36 -0.97 -2.95
CA ALA A 16 19.52 -1.00 -4.39
C ALA A 16 18.21 -1.36 -5.07
N LEU A 17 18.01 -0.84 -6.28
CA LEU A 17 16.89 -1.25 -7.13
C LEU A 17 17.08 -2.68 -7.61
N GLU A 18 16.01 -3.30 -8.10
CA GLU A 18 16.05 -4.61 -8.72
C GLU A 18 17.19 -4.70 -9.76
N ASP A 19 18.00 -5.76 -9.65
CA ASP A 19 19.17 -6.06 -10.50
C ASP A 19 20.26 -4.96 -10.56
N MET A 20 20.22 -3.98 -9.63
CA MET A 20 21.19 -2.91 -9.53
C MET A 20 22.08 -3.05 -8.28
N TYR A 21 23.24 -2.38 -8.30
CA TYR A 21 24.10 -2.24 -7.12
C TYR A 21 23.82 -0.96 -6.33
N THR A 22 23.06 -0.03 -6.89
CA THR A 22 22.79 1.29 -6.30
C THR A 22 21.30 1.58 -6.20
N CYS A 23 20.92 2.45 -5.26
CA CYS A 23 19.55 2.97 -5.17
C CYS A 23 19.27 3.96 -6.30
N LEU A 24 18.00 4.34 -6.50
CA LEU A 24 17.62 5.25 -7.59
C LEU A 24 18.41 6.58 -7.57
N GLN A 25 18.65 7.17 -6.39
CA GLN A 25 19.42 8.42 -6.28
C GLN A 25 20.88 8.28 -6.76
N HIS A 26 21.44 7.07 -6.71
CA HIS A 26 22.81 6.77 -7.11
C HIS A 26 22.86 5.96 -8.41
N ALA A 27 21.75 5.78 -9.11
CA ALA A 27 21.72 5.16 -10.42
C ALA A 27 22.15 6.20 -11.46
N GLU A 28 23.06 5.81 -12.36
CA GLU A 28 23.32 6.60 -13.56
C GLU A 28 22.04 6.64 -14.42
N ASN A 29 21.66 7.82 -14.89
CA ASN A 29 20.41 8.04 -15.63
C ASN A 29 19.16 7.57 -14.87
N SER A 30 19.04 7.96 -13.59
CA SER A 30 17.95 7.59 -12.68
C SER A 30 16.56 7.68 -13.32
N ASP A 31 16.28 8.73 -14.09
CA ASP A 31 14.98 8.90 -14.74
C ASP A 31 14.70 7.80 -15.75
N GLN A 32 15.68 7.43 -16.57
CA GLN A 32 15.54 6.36 -17.55
C GLN A 32 15.41 4.99 -16.87
N VAL A 33 16.16 4.76 -15.78
CA VAL A 33 16.05 3.54 -14.97
C VAL A 33 14.64 3.41 -14.38
N LEU A 34 14.12 4.48 -13.78
CA LEU A 34 12.77 4.51 -13.22
C LEU A 34 11.71 4.25 -14.29
N GLN A 35 11.80 4.92 -15.45
CA GLN A 35 10.85 4.71 -16.55
C GLN A 35 10.88 3.27 -17.07
N SER A 36 12.07 2.66 -17.14
CA SER A 36 12.20 1.26 -17.59
C SER A 36 11.60 0.28 -16.58
N LEU A 37 11.77 0.52 -15.27
CA LEU A 37 11.17 -0.27 -14.21
C LEU A 37 9.63 -0.15 -14.22
N ILE A 38 9.10 1.08 -14.35
CA ILE A 38 7.66 1.32 -14.45
C ILE A 38 7.08 0.60 -15.68
N ALA A 39 7.73 0.71 -16.84
CA ALA A 39 7.31 0.01 -18.05
C ALA A 39 7.31 -1.51 -17.86
N SER A 40 8.36 -2.06 -17.25
CA SER A 40 8.44 -3.49 -16.92
C SER A 40 7.29 -3.94 -16.01
N LEU A 41 7.00 -3.15 -14.97
CA LEU A 41 5.91 -3.42 -14.03
C LEU A 41 4.53 -3.37 -14.71
N SER A 42 4.36 -2.45 -15.67
CA SER A 42 3.09 -2.24 -16.39
C SER A 42 2.83 -3.31 -17.47
N ASP A 43 3.86 -3.75 -18.18
CA ASP A 43 3.72 -4.68 -19.31
C ASP A 43 3.53 -6.15 -18.88
N SER A 44 4.16 -6.54 -17.76
CA SER A 44 4.05 -7.89 -17.21
C SER A 44 3.00 -7.96 -16.11
N HIS A 45 2.17 -8.99 -16.15
CA HIS A 45 1.09 -9.15 -15.19
C HIS A 45 1.57 -9.81 -13.88
N ARG A 46 2.83 -10.23 -13.76
CA ARG A 46 3.32 -10.97 -12.59
C ARG A 46 4.76 -10.60 -12.23
N HIS A 47 4.93 -10.07 -11.04
CA HIS A 47 6.20 -9.64 -10.46
C HIS A 47 6.35 -10.19 -9.05
N ARG A 48 7.59 -10.53 -8.70
CA ARG A 48 7.92 -11.09 -7.40
C ARG A 48 9.24 -10.53 -6.91
N ASP A 49 9.29 -10.22 -5.61
CA ASP A 49 10.52 -9.79 -4.93
C ASP A 49 11.15 -8.50 -5.51
N VAL A 50 10.34 -7.66 -6.20
CA VAL A 50 10.77 -6.37 -6.74
C VAL A 50 11.03 -5.40 -5.60
N VAL A 51 12.17 -4.69 -5.65
CA VAL A 51 12.52 -3.63 -4.69
C VAL A 51 12.55 -2.30 -5.43
N MET A 52 11.60 -1.44 -5.10
CA MET A 52 11.50 -0.09 -5.64
C MET A 52 11.08 0.86 -4.52
N THR A 53 12.05 1.25 -3.69
CA THR A 53 11.85 2.10 -2.51
C THR A 53 12.26 3.55 -2.78
N ASP A 54 11.68 4.49 -2.04
CA ASP A 54 11.99 5.92 -2.13
C ASP A 54 11.77 6.53 -3.54
N VAL A 55 10.78 6.04 -4.30
CA VAL A 55 10.46 6.54 -5.65
C VAL A 55 9.13 7.30 -5.69
N ARG A 56 8.96 8.14 -6.71
CA ARG A 56 7.68 8.81 -7.01
C ARG A 56 7.06 8.23 -8.27
N LEU A 57 5.79 7.86 -8.16
CA LEU A 57 4.98 7.21 -9.17
C LEU A 57 3.74 8.07 -9.35
N LYS A 58 3.55 8.59 -10.56
CA LYS A 58 2.47 9.54 -10.85
C LYS A 58 1.82 9.23 -12.18
N ASP A 59 0.48 9.22 -12.19
CA ASP A 59 -0.35 9.02 -13.38
C ASP A 59 -0.03 7.67 -14.08
N ILE A 60 0.00 6.59 -13.29
CA ILE A 60 0.38 5.24 -13.73
C ILE A 60 -0.80 4.29 -13.63
N ASP A 61 -0.97 3.45 -14.66
CA ASP A 61 -1.90 2.33 -14.66
C ASP A 61 -1.17 1.05 -14.26
N PHE A 62 -1.44 0.59 -13.04
CA PHE A 62 -1.06 -0.72 -12.52
C PHE A 62 -2.31 -1.59 -12.28
N SER A 63 -3.41 -1.33 -13.00
CA SER A 63 -4.59 -2.18 -12.92
C SER A 63 -4.23 -3.60 -13.37
N ASN A 64 -4.83 -4.60 -12.73
CA ASN A 64 -4.61 -6.02 -13.03
C ASN A 64 -3.18 -6.56 -12.83
N VAL A 65 -2.23 -5.75 -12.33
CA VAL A 65 -0.87 -6.24 -12.03
C VAL A 65 -0.92 -7.28 -10.91
N HIS A 66 -0.02 -8.27 -10.94
CA HIS A 66 0.20 -9.15 -9.80
C HIS A 66 1.58 -8.89 -9.20
N LEU A 67 1.60 -8.32 -8.00
CA LEU A 67 2.78 -8.08 -7.19
C LEU A 67 2.74 -9.06 -6.01
N THR A 68 3.84 -9.78 -5.81
CA THR A 68 4.01 -10.67 -4.66
C THR A 68 5.32 -10.35 -3.98
N THR A 69 5.31 -10.16 -2.66
CA THR A 69 6.53 -9.93 -1.87
C THR A 69 7.41 -8.78 -2.36
N CYS A 70 6.80 -7.76 -2.97
CA CYS A 70 7.49 -6.56 -3.46
C CYS A 70 7.61 -5.51 -2.35
N ASP A 71 8.69 -4.72 -2.38
CA ASP A 71 8.98 -3.65 -1.43
C ASP A 71 8.94 -2.28 -2.11
N PHE A 72 7.94 -1.49 -1.73
CA PHE A 72 7.72 -0.12 -2.17
C PHE A 72 7.78 0.87 -1.00
N ALA A 73 8.43 0.52 0.11
CA ALA A 73 8.51 1.39 1.28
C ALA A 73 9.01 2.81 0.91
N ARG A 74 8.41 3.81 1.56
CA ARG A 74 8.71 5.24 1.40
C ARG A 74 8.45 5.80 -0.01
N CYS A 75 7.64 5.13 -0.81
CA CYS A 75 7.24 5.65 -2.12
C CYS A 75 6.11 6.68 -2.02
N VAL A 76 6.00 7.49 -3.07
CA VAL A 76 4.89 8.41 -3.31
C VAL A 76 4.11 7.93 -4.52
N PHE A 77 2.82 7.68 -4.34
CA PHE A 77 1.88 7.29 -5.38
C PHE A 77 0.83 8.39 -5.54
N GLU A 78 0.74 8.97 -6.73
CA GLU A 78 -0.25 10.01 -7.06
C GLU A 78 -1.03 9.60 -8.31
N ASN A 79 -2.35 9.54 -8.20
CA ASN A 79 -3.22 9.14 -9.32
C ASN A 79 -2.81 7.79 -9.93
N VAL A 80 -2.48 6.80 -9.09
CA VAL A 80 -2.11 5.46 -9.54
C VAL A 80 -3.30 4.53 -9.45
N ASP A 81 -3.58 3.81 -10.54
CA ASP A 81 -4.62 2.80 -10.59
C ASP A 81 -4.04 1.42 -10.25
N PHE A 82 -4.51 0.82 -9.16
CA PHE A 82 -4.23 -0.56 -8.73
C PHE A 82 -5.50 -1.42 -8.78
N SER A 83 -6.55 -1.00 -9.46
CA SER A 83 -7.82 -1.74 -9.52
C SER A 83 -7.62 -3.15 -10.08
N GLN A 84 -8.36 -4.12 -9.53
CA GLN A 84 -8.31 -5.54 -9.92
C GLN A 84 -6.91 -6.20 -9.81
N SER A 85 -5.93 -5.54 -9.17
CA SER A 85 -4.59 -6.07 -8.99
C SER A 85 -4.53 -7.14 -7.90
N LYS A 86 -3.45 -7.93 -7.88
CA LYS A 86 -3.10 -8.80 -6.75
C LYS A 86 -1.82 -8.28 -6.12
N ILE A 87 -1.91 -7.70 -4.94
CA ILE A 87 -0.81 -7.07 -4.21
C ILE A 87 -0.60 -7.86 -2.92
N GLN A 88 -0.10 -9.08 -3.03
CA GLN A 88 -0.07 -10.02 -1.91
C GLN A 88 1.27 -9.95 -1.18
N ALA A 89 1.20 -9.79 0.15
CA ALA A 89 2.37 -9.73 1.02
C ALA A 89 3.43 -8.69 0.58
N CYS A 90 2.98 -7.53 0.09
CA CYS A 90 3.86 -6.43 -0.32
C CYS A 90 4.02 -5.40 0.81
N PHE A 91 5.12 -4.65 0.74
CA PHE A 91 5.49 -3.65 1.74
C PHE A 91 5.31 -2.24 1.17
N PHE A 92 4.48 -1.45 1.83
CA PHE A 92 4.20 -0.05 1.55
C PHE A 92 4.35 0.78 2.84
N ASP A 93 5.31 0.42 3.69
CA ASP A 93 5.58 1.14 4.93
C ASP A 93 6.00 2.59 4.63
N PHE A 94 5.40 3.53 5.36
CA PHE A 94 5.72 4.96 5.31
C PHE A 94 5.55 5.59 3.91
N CYS A 95 4.59 5.11 3.13
CA CYS A 95 4.26 5.66 1.82
C CYS A 95 3.32 6.88 1.91
N LEU A 96 3.23 7.60 0.80
CA LEU A 96 2.16 8.57 0.54
C LEU A 96 1.33 8.06 -0.64
N PHE A 97 0.03 7.92 -0.43
CA PHE A 97 -0.96 7.64 -1.48
C PHE A 97 -1.90 8.83 -1.61
N GLU A 98 -1.99 9.40 -2.80
CA GLU A 98 -2.91 10.49 -3.13
C GLU A 98 -3.73 10.09 -4.35
N ASN A 99 -5.06 10.08 -4.21
CA ASN A 99 -6.01 9.77 -5.29
C ASN A 99 -5.73 8.43 -5.99
N CYS A 100 -5.34 7.40 -5.25
CA CYS A 100 -5.08 6.07 -5.79
C CYS A 100 -6.33 5.19 -5.73
N ASN A 101 -6.46 4.28 -6.69
CA ASN A 101 -7.58 3.36 -6.79
C ASN A 101 -7.13 1.93 -6.52
N PHE A 102 -7.67 1.24 -5.52
CA PHE A 102 -7.40 -0.17 -5.21
C PHE A 102 -8.64 -1.05 -5.42
N ASP A 103 -9.68 -0.55 -6.09
CA ASP A 103 -10.98 -1.20 -6.15
C ASP A 103 -10.91 -2.62 -6.73
N GLY A 104 -11.53 -3.56 -6.03
CA GLY A 104 -11.55 -4.98 -6.38
C GLY A 104 -10.18 -5.68 -6.33
N SER A 105 -9.16 -5.06 -5.72
CA SER A 105 -7.84 -5.68 -5.60
C SER A 105 -7.78 -6.75 -4.50
N ASP A 106 -6.73 -7.58 -4.55
CA ASP A 106 -6.38 -8.53 -3.50
C ASP A 106 -5.07 -8.10 -2.87
N ALA A 107 -5.14 -7.34 -1.77
CA ALA A 107 -3.99 -6.79 -1.06
C ALA A 107 -3.69 -7.51 0.27
N ARG A 108 -4.10 -8.78 0.40
CA ARG A 108 -3.96 -9.57 1.64
C ARG A 108 -2.51 -9.69 2.09
N HIS A 109 -2.33 -9.74 3.41
CA HIS A 109 -1.04 -9.88 4.09
C HIS A 109 -0.05 -8.75 3.82
N SER A 110 -0.47 -7.65 3.19
CA SER A 110 0.40 -6.52 2.91
C SER A 110 0.55 -5.60 4.12
N VAL A 111 1.58 -4.76 4.07
CA VAL A 111 1.90 -3.80 5.12
C VAL A 111 1.81 -2.40 4.53
N VAL A 112 1.04 -1.52 5.16
CA VAL A 112 0.83 -0.12 4.78
C VAL A 112 1.11 0.80 5.98
N ALA A 113 1.78 0.27 7.01
CA ALA A 113 1.94 0.91 8.30
C ALA A 113 2.66 2.27 8.22
N GLY A 114 2.21 3.23 9.02
CA GLY A 114 2.77 4.59 9.08
C GLY A 114 2.59 5.44 7.83
N SER A 115 1.80 4.98 6.85
CA SER A 115 1.56 5.70 5.59
C SER A 115 0.52 6.81 5.73
N LYS A 116 0.56 7.75 4.78
CA LYS A 116 -0.50 8.73 4.56
C LYS A 116 -1.32 8.32 3.35
N ILE A 117 -2.65 8.30 3.49
CA ILE A 117 -3.57 7.84 2.46
C ILE A 117 -4.66 8.89 2.30
N MET A 118 -4.70 9.59 1.17
CA MET A 118 -5.64 10.68 0.93
C MET A 118 -6.44 10.47 -0.35
N GLY A 119 -7.76 10.57 -0.26
CA GLY A 119 -8.63 10.47 -1.44
C GLY A 119 -8.57 9.13 -2.16
N CYS A 120 -8.22 8.04 -1.46
CA CYS A 120 -8.03 6.72 -2.06
C CYS A 120 -9.26 5.84 -1.89
N SER A 121 -9.52 4.98 -2.88
CA SER A 121 -10.59 3.98 -2.82
C SER A 121 -10.00 2.57 -2.67
N PHE A 122 -10.60 1.78 -1.79
CA PHE A 122 -10.34 0.36 -1.53
C PHE A 122 -11.68 -0.38 -1.51
N THR A 123 -12.60 -0.04 -2.41
CA THR A 123 -13.93 -0.65 -2.46
C THR A 123 -13.83 -2.08 -2.99
N ASP A 124 -14.65 -3.00 -2.49
CA ASP A 124 -14.69 -4.42 -2.92
C ASP A 124 -13.31 -5.14 -2.83
N THR A 125 -12.44 -4.72 -1.90
CA THR A 125 -11.04 -5.16 -1.80
C THR A 125 -10.85 -6.27 -0.77
N LEU A 126 -9.97 -7.24 -1.06
CA LEU A 126 -9.52 -8.22 -0.06
C LEU A 126 -8.32 -7.67 0.72
N LEU A 127 -8.56 -7.28 1.97
CA LEU A 127 -7.58 -6.68 2.88
C LEU A 127 -7.28 -7.59 4.10
N ILE A 128 -7.57 -8.88 4.00
CA ILE A 128 -7.35 -9.86 5.07
C ILE A 128 -5.90 -9.83 5.58
N HIS A 129 -5.72 -9.76 6.90
CA HIS A 129 -4.42 -9.68 7.57
C HIS A 129 -3.53 -8.51 7.11
N THR A 130 -4.12 -7.40 6.66
CA THR A 130 -3.35 -6.23 6.23
C THR A 130 -3.01 -5.33 7.42
N ASN A 131 -1.77 -4.86 7.47
CA ASN A 131 -1.30 -4.00 8.54
C ASN A 131 -1.37 -2.52 8.14
N PHE A 132 -2.38 -1.83 8.64
CA PHE A 132 -2.59 -0.38 8.54
C PHE A 132 -2.23 0.35 9.83
N MET A 133 -1.37 -0.21 10.69
CA MET A 133 -1.04 0.42 11.97
C MET A 133 -0.46 1.83 11.80
N GLY A 134 -1.01 2.79 12.52
CA GLY A 134 -0.50 4.16 12.56
C GLY A 134 -0.66 4.96 11.26
N ILE A 135 -1.58 4.58 10.38
CA ILE A 135 -1.83 5.39 9.16
C ILE A 135 -2.53 6.72 9.50
N ASP A 136 -2.35 7.70 8.62
CA ASP A 136 -3.21 8.90 8.53
C ASP A 136 -4.04 8.76 7.24
N ALA A 137 -5.30 8.35 7.37
CA ALA A 137 -6.22 8.19 6.25
C ALA A 137 -7.29 9.28 6.24
N ARG A 138 -7.45 9.94 5.09
CA ARG A 138 -8.38 11.05 4.89
C ARG A 138 -9.16 10.90 3.60
N ASP A 139 -10.48 11.07 3.70
CA ASP A 139 -11.38 11.03 2.54
C ASP A 139 -11.23 9.70 1.75
N CYS A 140 -11.13 8.58 2.48
CA CYS A 140 -10.93 7.25 1.90
C CYS A 140 -12.19 6.38 2.02
N ASP A 141 -12.34 5.44 1.08
CA ASP A 141 -13.44 4.48 1.08
C ASP A 141 -12.90 3.04 1.14
N PHE A 142 -13.35 2.26 2.13
CA PHE A 142 -13.06 0.83 2.30
C PHE A 142 -14.33 -0.02 2.19
N SER A 143 -15.42 0.52 1.64
CA SER A 143 -16.72 -0.12 1.65
C SER A 143 -16.74 -1.45 0.88
N SER A 144 -17.58 -2.38 1.32
CA SER A 144 -17.74 -3.73 0.74
C SER A 144 -16.48 -4.61 0.77
N SER A 145 -15.47 -4.21 1.55
CA SER A 145 -14.18 -4.92 1.65
C SER A 145 -14.10 -5.94 2.78
N ASP A 146 -13.23 -6.94 2.59
CA ASP A 146 -12.89 -7.92 3.61
C ASP A 146 -11.63 -7.53 4.37
N LEU A 147 -11.81 -7.06 5.60
CA LEU A 147 -10.77 -6.56 6.49
C LEU A 147 -10.50 -7.54 7.66
N TYR A 148 -10.86 -8.83 7.51
CA TYR A 148 -10.62 -9.85 8.55
C TYR A 148 -9.19 -9.78 9.12
N TYR A 149 -9.06 -9.64 10.44
CA TYR A 149 -7.76 -9.51 11.13
C TYR A 149 -6.86 -8.35 10.68
N SER A 150 -7.42 -7.31 10.05
CA SER A 150 -6.64 -6.12 9.69
C SER A 150 -6.34 -5.25 10.91
N ASN A 151 -5.19 -4.59 10.90
CA ASN A 151 -4.74 -3.78 12.03
C ASN A 151 -4.74 -2.29 11.68
N PHE A 152 -5.61 -1.51 12.29
CA PHE A 152 -5.66 -0.04 12.23
C PHE A 152 -5.25 0.62 13.55
N CYS A 153 -4.61 -0.12 14.46
CA CYS A 153 -4.21 0.39 15.77
C CYS A 153 -3.41 1.70 15.65
N SER A 154 -3.70 2.66 16.53
CA SER A 154 -3.05 3.99 16.57
C SER A 154 -3.19 4.85 15.30
N SER A 155 -4.19 4.59 14.45
CA SER A 155 -4.40 5.36 13.21
C SER A 155 -5.22 6.64 13.44
N HIS A 156 -5.03 7.62 12.56
CA HIS A 156 -5.87 8.81 12.45
C HIS A 156 -6.77 8.67 11.21
N LEU A 157 -8.08 8.70 11.41
CA LEU A 157 -9.08 8.42 10.38
C LEU A 157 -10.05 9.59 10.27
N VAL A 158 -10.05 10.31 9.15
CA VAL A 158 -10.91 11.47 8.90
C VAL A 158 -11.74 11.26 7.63
N ASN A 159 -13.07 11.34 7.72
CA ASN A 159 -13.98 11.12 6.60
C ASN A 159 -13.79 9.74 5.92
N VAL A 160 -13.58 8.68 6.72
CA VAL A 160 -13.33 7.32 6.19
C VAL A 160 -14.60 6.46 6.24
N GLN A 161 -14.88 5.74 5.16
CA GLN A 161 -16.01 4.81 5.08
C GLN A 161 -15.56 3.36 5.25
N PHE A 162 -16.18 2.63 6.18
CA PHE A 162 -16.12 1.17 6.31
C PHE A 162 -17.55 0.63 6.28
N VAL A 163 -18.26 0.83 5.15
CA VAL A 163 -19.66 0.42 5.00
C VAL A 163 -19.74 -0.98 4.40
N ASP A 164 -20.58 -1.86 4.95
CA ASP A 164 -20.76 -3.24 4.44
C ASP A 164 -19.46 -4.08 4.43
N CYS A 165 -18.59 -3.86 5.42
CA CYS A 165 -17.30 -4.52 5.53
C CYS A 165 -17.34 -5.76 6.44
N ASN A 166 -16.46 -6.72 6.15
CA ASN A 166 -16.07 -7.74 7.12
C ASN A 166 -14.92 -7.24 8.02
N LEU A 167 -15.23 -6.84 9.25
CA LEU A 167 -14.31 -6.28 10.26
C LEU A 167 -13.98 -7.27 11.39
N LYS A 168 -14.31 -8.56 11.26
CA LYS A 168 -14.07 -9.53 12.33
C LYS A 168 -12.59 -9.58 12.70
N ASN A 169 -12.30 -9.46 13.99
CA ASN A 169 -10.96 -9.37 14.58
C ASN A 169 -10.11 -8.21 14.04
N ALA A 170 -10.69 -7.23 13.36
CA ALA A 170 -9.98 -6.02 13.01
C ALA A 170 -9.67 -5.21 14.28
N ASP A 171 -8.49 -4.59 14.32
CA ASP A 171 -8.02 -3.82 15.48
C ASP A 171 -8.07 -2.32 15.18
N PHE A 172 -8.97 -1.61 15.83
CA PHE A 172 -9.13 -0.15 15.77
C PHE A 172 -8.80 0.52 17.12
N ARG A 173 -8.05 -0.14 18.01
CA ARG A 173 -7.69 0.44 19.30
C ARG A 173 -6.78 1.65 19.13
N TYR A 174 -6.89 2.62 20.05
CA TYR A 174 -6.14 3.87 20.02
C TYR A 174 -6.30 4.70 18.74
N THR A 175 -7.37 4.47 17.97
CA THR A 175 -7.66 5.27 16.78
C THR A 175 -8.29 6.61 17.14
N ASP A 176 -7.82 7.67 16.48
CA ASP A 176 -8.53 8.95 16.42
C ASP A 176 -9.44 8.94 15.19
N ARG A 177 -10.73 9.23 15.37
CA ARG A 177 -11.77 9.01 14.37
C ARG A 177 -12.67 10.23 14.27
N GLN A 178 -12.65 10.90 13.13
CA GLN A 178 -13.55 11.99 12.79
C GLN A 178 -14.38 11.60 11.56
N ASN A 179 -15.71 11.60 11.70
CA ASN A 179 -16.62 11.35 10.58
C ASN A 179 -16.39 9.98 9.90
N VAL A 180 -16.19 8.94 10.71
CA VAL A 180 -15.97 7.55 10.25
C VAL A 180 -17.29 6.77 10.33
N SER A 181 -17.60 6.02 9.28
CA SER A 181 -18.80 5.18 9.21
C SER A 181 -18.45 3.70 9.27
N PHE A 182 -19.17 2.93 10.09
CA PHE A 182 -19.09 1.46 10.15
C PHE A 182 -20.43 0.77 9.81
N LYS A 183 -21.31 1.49 9.10
CA LYS A 183 -22.68 1.02 8.85
C LYS A 183 -22.69 -0.31 8.09
N TYR A 184 -23.61 -1.20 8.45
CA TYR A 184 -23.78 -2.53 7.84
C TYR A 184 -22.58 -3.49 8.00
N SER A 185 -21.49 -3.03 8.62
CA SER A 185 -20.32 -3.86 8.93
C SER A 185 -20.51 -4.63 10.24
N ASN A 186 -19.84 -5.76 10.38
CA ASN A 186 -19.86 -6.58 11.60
C ASN A 186 -18.89 -6.04 12.68
N PHE A 187 -18.88 -4.73 12.91
CA PHE A 187 -17.90 -4.04 13.76
C PHE A 187 -17.92 -4.48 15.23
N GLU A 188 -19.00 -5.07 15.73
CA GLU A 188 -19.06 -5.65 17.09
C GLU A 188 -18.07 -6.81 17.29
N GLU A 189 -17.56 -7.41 16.19
CA GLU A 189 -16.49 -8.41 16.21
C GLU A 189 -15.08 -7.79 16.08
N ALA A 190 -14.96 -6.45 16.07
CA ALA A 190 -13.71 -5.71 16.02
C ALA A 190 -13.33 -5.13 17.41
N SER A 191 -12.07 -4.75 17.59
CA SER A 191 -11.56 -4.15 18.83
C SER A 191 -11.46 -2.63 18.71
N PHE A 192 -12.05 -1.87 19.64
CA PHE A 192 -12.06 -0.40 19.60
C PHE A 192 -11.51 0.32 20.85
N SER A 193 -11.28 -0.39 21.96
CA SER A 193 -10.89 0.19 23.27
C SER A 193 -9.38 0.30 23.48
#